data_AF-A0A9Q9ELD9-F1
#
_entry.id   AF-A0A9Q9ELD9-F1
#
_cell.length_a   1.000
_cell.length_b   1.000
_cell.length_c   1.000
_cell.angle_alpha   90.00
_cell.angle_beta   90.00
_cell.angle_gamma   90.00
#
_symmetry.space_group_name_H-M   'P 1'
#
loop_
_entity.id
_entity.type
_entity.pdbx_description
1 polymer ?
#
loop_
_entity_poly.entity_id
_entity_poly.type
_entity_poly.pdbx_seq_one_letter_code
_entity_poly.pdbx_strand_id
1 'polypeptide(L)'
;MATIPTLFCHTLRRRPSYAAVIPKLLAQTQYVVREELLKTHDIAVPISVEVDPQSGKQRPTSHLRFLLLSTSAVSDGKKEATSERIRHFAYLTAEPIAIIFLLNPPRETSFRSAKHFDQAVEGEDNNGVAGTLAYTQLQVEMMSRPDLPRIPILPLHTLDGLQALLQQHAARHMNRKSGAPRNTTTARDLLQLCSLQQPMKDTTANILSDTLVSLRDMAEAMVERPGAPDSSSPTAAANLALKFLSQPNDRWDANGRLHMSSEVYTPQGRLQRLKNVISEEEMADLTEFWRDEWQL
;
A
#
# COMPACT_ATOMS: atom_id res chain seq x y z
N MET A 1 5.72 -37.38 3.97
CA MET A 1 5.10 -36.23 3.28
C MET A 1 6.19 -35.55 2.47
N ALA A 2 5.99 -35.37 1.16
CA ALA A 2 6.97 -34.70 0.32
C ALA A 2 7.00 -33.21 0.69
N THR A 3 8.11 -32.72 1.23
CA THR A 3 8.29 -31.30 1.54
C THR A 3 8.60 -30.53 0.26
N ILE A 4 7.77 -29.54 -0.07
CA ILE A 4 8.02 -28.67 -1.22
C ILE A 4 9.20 -27.76 -0.92
N PRO A 5 10.13 -27.60 -1.87
CA PRO A 5 11.33 -26.86 -1.60
C PRO A 5 11.11 -25.35 -1.56
N THR A 6 11.83 -24.68 -0.66
CA THR A 6 12.03 -23.22 -0.72
C THR A 6 13.15 -22.95 -1.71
N LEU A 7 12.96 -21.99 -2.60
CA LEU A 7 13.93 -21.69 -3.66
C LEU A 7 14.74 -20.44 -3.30
N PHE A 8 16.03 -20.42 -3.62
CA PHE A 8 16.84 -19.21 -3.55
C PHE A 8 17.69 -19.02 -4.81
N CYS A 9 17.97 -17.75 -5.12
CA CYS A 9 18.71 -17.38 -6.32
C CYS A 9 20.20 -17.71 -6.20
N HIS A 10 20.78 -18.32 -7.23
CA HIS A 10 22.23 -18.61 -7.24
C HIS A 10 23.10 -17.33 -7.15
N THR A 11 22.59 -16.17 -7.59
CA THR A 11 23.34 -14.90 -7.49
C THR A 11 23.55 -14.48 -6.05
N LEU A 12 22.77 -15.02 -5.11
CA LEU A 12 22.91 -14.73 -3.69
C LEU A 12 24.30 -15.14 -3.16
N ARG A 13 24.92 -16.19 -3.72
CA ARG A 13 26.31 -16.60 -3.38
C ARG A 13 27.34 -15.53 -3.69
N ARG A 14 27.07 -14.69 -4.69
CA ARG A 14 27.99 -13.63 -5.12
C ARG A 14 27.84 -12.35 -4.31
N ARG A 15 26.85 -12.27 -3.42
CA ARG A 15 26.56 -11.07 -2.61
C ARG A 15 27.22 -11.23 -1.25
N PRO A 16 28.29 -10.47 -0.94
CA PRO A 16 29.05 -10.65 0.31
C PRO A 16 28.18 -10.54 1.57
N SER A 17 27.21 -9.63 1.56
CA SER A 17 26.29 -9.41 2.69
C SER A 17 25.40 -10.62 3.02
N TYR A 18 25.25 -11.58 2.09
CA TYR A 18 24.36 -12.73 2.25
C TYR A 18 25.03 -14.08 2.03
N ALA A 19 26.26 -14.13 1.49
CA ALA A 19 26.95 -15.39 1.21
C ALA A 19 27.04 -16.32 2.44
N ALA A 20 27.25 -15.74 3.63
CA ALA A 20 27.33 -16.48 4.89
C ALA A 20 26.01 -17.14 5.34
N VAL A 21 24.86 -16.73 4.79
CA VAL A 21 23.56 -17.31 5.14
C VAL A 21 23.26 -18.59 4.37
N ILE A 22 23.90 -18.80 3.22
CA ILE A 22 23.57 -19.90 2.31
C ILE A 22 23.87 -21.27 2.93
N PRO A 23 25.02 -21.51 3.58
CA PRO A 23 25.24 -22.76 4.30
C PRO A 23 24.20 -23.00 5.39
N LYS A 24 23.75 -21.92 6.07
CA LYS A 24 22.74 -22.00 7.13
C LYS A 24 21.36 -22.35 6.56
N LEU A 25 20.97 -21.74 5.44
CA LEU A 25 19.73 -22.08 4.74
C LEU A 25 19.73 -23.52 4.24
N LEU A 26 20.85 -24.00 3.69
CA LEU A 26 20.97 -25.37 3.17
C LEU A 26 21.04 -26.44 4.27
N ALA A 27 21.61 -26.12 5.43
CA ALA A 27 21.76 -27.06 6.55
C ALA A 27 20.45 -27.32 7.32
N GLN A 28 19.38 -26.60 7.00
CA GLN A 28 18.13 -26.70 7.73
C GLN A 28 17.29 -27.91 7.29
N THR A 29 16.69 -28.58 8.27
CA THR A 29 15.89 -29.80 8.06
C THR A 29 14.40 -29.52 7.81
N GLN A 30 13.91 -28.32 8.17
CA GLN A 30 12.49 -27.97 8.07
C GLN A 30 12.04 -27.61 6.65
N TYR A 31 12.94 -27.10 5.81
CA TYR A 31 12.68 -26.84 4.40
C TYR A 31 13.70 -27.57 3.54
N VAL A 32 13.23 -28.16 2.45
CA VAL A 32 14.15 -28.57 1.38
C VAL A 32 14.55 -27.30 0.66
N VAL A 33 15.69 -26.70 1.01
CA VAL A 33 16.13 -25.48 0.32
C VAL A 33 16.84 -25.88 -0.97
N ARG A 34 16.41 -25.33 -2.11
CA ARG A 34 16.98 -25.60 -3.43
C ARG A 34 17.47 -24.32 -4.08
N GLU A 35 18.64 -24.39 -4.68
CA GLU A 35 19.21 -23.30 -5.46
C GLU A 35 18.65 -23.33 -6.89
N GLU A 36 18.21 -22.17 -7.39
CA GLU A 36 17.66 -22.03 -8.73
C GLU A 36 18.01 -20.67 -9.36
N LEU A 37 17.85 -20.54 -10.68
CA LEU A 37 18.00 -19.27 -11.39
C LEU A 37 16.71 -18.46 -11.27
N LEU A 38 16.65 -17.61 -10.24
CA LEU A 38 15.54 -16.68 -10.03
C LEU A 38 15.91 -15.33 -10.66
N LYS A 39 15.15 -14.91 -11.69
CA LYS A 39 15.47 -13.69 -12.45
C LYS A 39 15.08 -12.40 -11.71
N THR A 40 14.04 -12.45 -10.89
CA THR A 40 13.36 -11.24 -10.40
C THR A 40 13.44 -11.05 -8.88
N HIS A 41 13.76 -12.12 -8.14
CA HIS A 41 13.72 -12.15 -6.69
C HIS A 41 14.84 -13.04 -6.14
N ASP A 42 15.12 -12.92 -4.85
CA ASP A 42 16.24 -13.61 -4.21
C ASP A 42 15.81 -14.93 -3.53
N ILE A 43 14.59 -14.98 -2.97
CA ILE A 43 14.05 -16.17 -2.28
C ILE A 43 12.56 -16.33 -2.64
N ALA A 44 12.10 -17.56 -2.85
CA ALA A 44 10.69 -17.91 -2.98
C ALA A 44 10.29 -19.01 -1.99
N VAL A 45 9.34 -18.70 -1.12
CA VAL A 45 8.80 -19.63 -0.12
C VAL A 45 7.42 -20.10 -0.59
N PRO A 46 7.16 -21.41 -0.73
CA PRO A 46 5.84 -21.90 -1.13
C PRO A 46 4.80 -21.57 -0.04
N ILE A 47 3.65 -21.02 -0.41
CA ILE A 47 2.55 -20.69 0.54
C ILE A 47 1.25 -21.43 0.25
N SER A 48 1.06 -21.92 -0.98
CA SER A 48 -0.07 -22.80 -1.31
C SER A 48 0.43 -24.00 -2.10
N VAL A 49 -0.17 -25.14 -1.81
CA VAL A 49 0.21 -26.44 -2.34
C VAL A 49 -1.05 -27.13 -2.81
N GLU A 50 -1.04 -27.54 -4.08
CA GLU A 50 -2.09 -28.38 -4.64
C GLU A 50 -1.55 -29.80 -4.80
N VAL A 51 -2.40 -30.78 -4.50
CA VAL A 51 -2.10 -32.19 -4.74
C VAL A 51 -2.64 -32.51 -6.12
N ASP A 52 -1.76 -32.86 -7.05
CA ASP A 52 -2.16 -33.32 -8.37
C ASP A 52 -3.07 -34.56 -8.22
N PRO A 53 -4.34 -34.50 -8.67
CA PRO A 53 -5.32 -35.56 -8.46
C PRO A 53 -4.96 -36.86 -9.17
N GLN A 54 -4.14 -36.82 -10.23
CA GLN A 54 -3.74 -38.01 -10.98
C GLN A 54 -2.46 -38.65 -10.46
N SER A 55 -1.49 -37.83 -10.01
CA SER A 55 -0.18 -38.33 -9.59
C SER A 55 0.03 -38.38 -8.08
N GLY A 56 -0.88 -37.77 -7.30
CA GLY A 56 -0.73 -37.58 -5.85
C GLY A 56 0.45 -36.68 -5.46
N LYS A 57 1.15 -36.08 -6.43
CA LYS A 57 2.33 -35.25 -6.19
C LYS A 57 1.89 -33.86 -5.76
N GLN A 58 2.49 -33.37 -4.69
CA GLN A 58 2.33 -32.00 -4.24
C GLN A 58 3.08 -31.05 -5.18
N ARG A 59 2.38 -30.03 -5.69
CA ARG A 59 2.97 -28.94 -6.48
C ARG A 59 2.65 -27.60 -5.81
N PRO A 60 3.63 -26.71 -5.64
CA PRO A 60 3.34 -25.37 -5.17
C PRO A 60 2.54 -24.61 -6.22
N THR A 61 1.41 -24.05 -5.82
CA THR A 61 0.55 -23.21 -6.69
C THR A 61 0.82 -21.73 -6.51
N SER A 62 1.38 -21.33 -5.37
CA SER A 62 1.76 -19.95 -5.12
C SER A 62 2.98 -19.85 -4.20
N HIS A 63 3.77 -18.81 -4.44
CA HIS A 63 4.95 -18.49 -3.65
C HIS A 63 4.86 -17.09 -3.04
N LEU A 64 5.44 -16.93 -1.86
CA LEU A 64 5.80 -15.65 -1.29
C LEU A 64 7.24 -15.34 -1.70
N ARG A 65 7.42 -14.27 -2.45
CA ARG A 65 8.73 -13.90 -3.00
C ARG A 65 9.37 -12.80 -2.18
N PHE A 66 10.67 -12.90 -1.99
CA PHE A 66 11.45 -11.95 -1.23
C PHE A 66 12.58 -11.36 -2.06
N LEU A 67 12.72 -10.05 -1.97
CA LEU A 67 13.89 -9.31 -2.44
C LEU A 67 14.77 -8.99 -1.23
N LEU A 68 16.03 -9.42 -1.25
CA LEU A 68 16.97 -9.13 -0.17
C LEU A 68 17.77 -7.88 -0.53
N LEU A 69 17.83 -6.89 0.35
CA LEU A 69 18.59 -5.65 0.20
C LEU A 69 19.46 -5.40 1.42
N SER A 70 20.66 -4.84 1.23
CA SER A 70 21.53 -4.40 2.33
C SER A 70 21.86 -2.92 2.16
N THR A 71 22.60 -2.35 3.11
CA THR A 71 23.12 -0.98 3.04
C THR A 71 23.79 -0.64 1.71
N SER A 72 24.46 -1.61 1.09
CA SER A 72 25.08 -1.46 -0.23
C SER A 72 24.13 -1.15 -1.39
N ALA A 73 22.83 -1.42 -1.23
CA ALA A 73 21.81 -1.11 -2.25
C ALA A 73 21.42 0.37 -2.25
N VAL A 74 21.62 1.06 -1.11
CA VAL A 74 21.21 2.46 -0.90
C VAL A 74 22.39 3.43 -1.04
N SER A 75 23.60 2.95 -1.37
CA SER A 75 24.73 3.83 -1.68
C SER A 75 24.44 4.70 -2.91
N ASP A 76 24.90 5.96 -2.92
CA ASP A 76 24.51 6.98 -3.91
C ASP A 76 24.66 6.54 -5.38
N GLY A 77 25.62 5.67 -5.71
CA GLY A 77 25.79 5.13 -7.07
C GLY A 77 24.87 3.96 -7.47
N LYS A 78 24.04 3.44 -6.54
CA LYS A 78 23.20 2.24 -6.75
C LYS A 78 21.72 2.46 -6.42
N LYS A 79 21.34 3.65 -5.94
CA LYS A 79 19.96 3.98 -5.59
C LYS A 79 19.01 3.78 -6.77
N GLU A 80 19.31 4.37 -7.92
CA GLU A 80 18.44 4.28 -9.10
C GLU A 80 18.29 2.83 -9.61
N ALA A 81 19.41 2.10 -9.70
CA ALA A 81 19.38 0.69 -10.08
C ALA A 81 18.59 -0.18 -9.09
N THR A 82 18.62 0.16 -7.80
CA THR A 82 17.82 -0.52 -6.77
C THR A 82 16.34 -0.19 -6.92
N SER A 83 15.98 1.07 -7.17
CA SER A 83 14.60 1.49 -7.45
C SER A 83 14.04 0.80 -8.70
N GLU A 84 14.79 0.74 -9.80
CA GLU A 84 14.43 -0.03 -11.00
C GLU A 84 14.21 -1.51 -10.67
N ARG A 85 15.10 -2.10 -9.87
CA ARG A 85 14.97 -3.51 -9.46
C ARG A 85 13.72 -3.74 -8.60
N ILE A 86 13.40 -2.83 -7.69
CA ILE A 86 12.18 -2.89 -6.87
C ILE A 86 10.94 -2.76 -7.76
N ARG A 87 10.95 -1.81 -8.70
CA ARG A 87 9.87 -1.62 -9.67
C ARG A 87 9.63 -2.89 -10.49
N HIS A 88 10.68 -3.41 -11.09
CA HIS A 88 10.65 -4.64 -11.88
C HIS A 88 10.19 -5.85 -11.03
N PHE A 89 10.68 -5.95 -9.79
CA PHE A 89 10.24 -6.99 -8.85
C PHE A 89 8.74 -6.92 -8.58
N ALA A 90 8.16 -5.72 -8.52
CA ALA A 90 6.75 -5.56 -8.22
C ALA A 90 5.81 -5.84 -9.41
N TYR A 91 6.19 -5.42 -10.61
CA TYR A 91 5.32 -5.57 -11.79
C TYR A 91 5.27 -6.98 -12.37
N LEU A 92 6.27 -7.82 -12.11
CA LEU A 92 6.38 -9.15 -12.74
C LEU A 92 5.60 -10.25 -12.01
N THR A 93 4.89 -9.92 -10.94
CA THR A 93 4.30 -10.93 -10.08
C THR A 93 2.99 -10.46 -9.47
N ALA A 94 1.93 -11.22 -9.72
CA ALA A 94 0.68 -11.12 -8.97
C ALA A 94 0.74 -11.85 -7.63
N GLU A 95 1.81 -12.60 -7.36
CA GLU A 95 2.04 -13.29 -6.09
C GLU A 95 2.49 -12.31 -5.00
N PRO A 96 2.24 -12.62 -3.70
CA PRO A 96 2.66 -11.74 -2.62
C PRO A 96 4.19 -11.59 -2.59
N ILE A 97 4.61 -10.35 -2.33
CA ILE A 97 6.01 -9.92 -2.32
C ILE A 97 6.36 -9.18 -1.04
N ALA A 98 7.62 -9.31 -0.63
CA ALA A 98 8.20 -8.52 0.46
C ALA A 98 9.68 -8.21 0.17
N ILE A 99 10.17 -7.13 0.77
CA ILE A 99 11.59 -6.78 0.78
C ILE A 99 12.14 -7.10 2.16
N ILE A 100 13.29 -7.76 2.26
CA ILE A 100 14.01 -7.93 3.52
C ILE A 100 15.26 -7.07 3.47
N PHE A 101 15.38 -6.14 4.42
CA PHE A 101 16.49 -5.21 4.49
C PHE A 101 17.45 -5.58 5.64
N LEU A 102 18.69 -5.94 5.31
CA LEU A 102 19.71 -6.29 6.29
C LEU A 102 20.38 -5.05 6.88
N LEU A 103 20.16 -4.84 8.18
CA LEU A 103 20.67 -3.70 8.93
C LEU A 103 22.16 -3.87 9.26
N ASN A 104 22.56 -5.04 9.78
CA ASN A 104 23.97 -5.33 10.10
C ASN A 104 24.52 -6.39 9.14
N PRO A 105 25.01 -6.00 7.96
CA PRO A 105 25.69 -6.94 7.08
C PRO A 105 26.96 -7.47 7.75
N PRO A 106 27.29 -8.77 7.60
CA PRO A 106 28.57 -9.29 8.03
C PRO A 106 29.69 -8.48 7.39
N ARG A 107 30.76 -8.22 8.15
CA ARG A 107 31.95 -7.55 7.62
C ARG A 107 32.45 -8.37 6.43
N GLU A 108 32.60 -7.71 5.28
CA GLU A 108 33.17 -8.34 4.10
C GLU A 108 34.56 -8.87 4.48
N THR A 109 34.74 -10.18 4.44
CA THR A 109 36.06 -10.83 4.59
C THR A 109 36.91 -10.69 3.32
N SER A 110 36.44 -9.89 2.35
CA SER A 110 37.25 -9.47 1.20
C SER A 110 38.53 -8.84 1.73
N PHE A 111 39.67 -9.41 1.35
CA PHE A 111 41.02 -8.89 1.57
C PHE A 111 41.02 -7.36 1.45
N ARG A 112 40.94 -6.66 2.59
CA ARG A 112 41.08 -5.21 2.61
C ARG A 112 42.56 -4.92 2.46
N SER A 113 42.91 -4.21 1.39
CA SER A 113 44.27 -3.73 1.18
C SER A 113 44.78 -3.01 2.44
N ALA A 114 46.02 -3.26 2.83
CA ALA A 114 46.63 -2.80 4.09
C ALA A 114 46.56 -1.27 4.32
N LYS A 115 46.25 -0.48 3.28
CA LYS A 115 46.03 0.97 3.37
C LYS A 115 44.76 1.40 4.13
N HIS A 116 43.83 0.50 4.42
CA HIS A 116 42.59 0.81 5.15
C HIS A 116 42.56 0.34 6.61
N PHE A 117 43.69 -0.12 7.16
CA PHE A 117 43.74 -0.62 8.54
C PHE A 117 43.67 0.49 9.60
N ASP A 118 44.13 1.70 9.31
CA ASP A 118 44.22 2.79 10.29
C ASP A 118 42.85 3.39 10.69
N GLN A 119 41.76 3.05 9.99
CA GLN A 119 40.40 3.55 10.29
C GLN A 119 39.51 2.52 11.03
N ALA A 120 39.99 1.30 11.30
CA ALA A 120 39.14 0.22 11.79
C ALA A 120 39.07 0.08 13.33
N VAL A 121 39.83 0.87 14.08
CA VAL A 121 39.97 0.69 15.54
C VAL A 121 38.89 1.41 16.37
N GLU A 122 38.10 2.33 15.79
CA GLU A 122 37.13 3.14 16.56
C GLU A 122 35.62 2.88 16.23
N GLY A 123 35.28 1.86 15.46
CA GLY A 123 33.96 1.78 14.81
C GLY A 123 33.03 0.60 15.14
N GLU A 124 33.17 -0.08 16.28
CA GLU A 124 32.37 -1.29 16.56
C GLU A 124 30.85 -1.04 16.71
N ASP A 125 30.43 0.15 17.16
CA ASP A 125 29.01 0.48 17.36
C ASP A 125 28.33 1.18 16.17
N ASN A 126 29.09 1.69 15.19
CA ASN A 126 28.53 2.57 14.16
C ASN A 126 27.84 1.83 13.00
N ASN A 127 28.10 0.53 12.83
CA ASN A 127 27.50 -0.23 11.72
C ASN A 127 25.97 -0.37 11.85
N GLY A 128 25.45 -0.50 13.07
CA GLY A 128 23.99 -0.57 13.31
C GLY A 128 23.27 0.74 13.03
N VAL A 129 23.92 1.85 13.36
CA VAL A 129 23.40 3.20 13.08
C VAL A 129 23.38 3.43 11.56
N ALA A 130 24.46 3.07 10.86
CA ALA A 130 24.52 3.16 9.39
C ALA A 130 23.46 2.27 8.70
N GLY A 131 23.23 1.07 9.22
CA GLY A 131 22.18 0.15 8.76
C GLY A 131 20.79 0.74 8.85
N THR A 132 20.46 1.30 10.01
CA THR A 132 19.17 1.92 10.28
C THR A 132 18.95 3.17 9.42
N LEU A 133 19.99 4.00 9.27
CA LEU A 133 19.94 5.18 8.42
C LEU A 133 19.68 4.82 6.94
N ALA A 134 20.37 3.80 6.43
CA ALA A 134 20.15 3.33 5.06
C ALA A 134 18.74 2.74 4.85
N TYR A 135 18.20 2.04 5.86
CA TYR A 135 16.82 1.55 5.85
C TYR A 135 15.83 2.71 5.78
N THR A 136 15.98 3.73 6.63
CA THR A 136 15.12 4.91 6.62
C THR A 136 15.22 5.66 5.29
N GLN A 137 16.42 5.80 4.73
CA GLN A 137 16.61 6.40 3.40
C GLN A 137 15.85 5.64 2.32
N LEU A 138 15.90 4.30 2.33
CA LEU A 138 15.12 3.48 1.38
C LEU A 138 13.62 3.69 1.57
N GLN A 139 13.14 3.76 2.82
CA GLN A 139 11.73 4.03 3.09
C GLN A 139 11.28 5.38 2.54
N VAL A 140 12.06 6.43 2.79
CA VAL A 140 11.78 7.78 2.26
C VAL A 140 11.75 7.74 0.73
N GLU A 141 12.75 7.15 0.10
CA GLU A 141 12.83 7.03 -1.37
C GLU A 141 11.60 6.31 -1.95
N MET A 142 11.18 5.21 -1.33
CA MET A 142 9.99 4.47 -1.76
C MET A 142 8.69 5.24 -1.54
N MET A 143 8.61 6.09 -0.52
CA MET A 143 7.45 6.95 -0.27
C MET A 143 7.39 8.16 -1.20
N SER A 144 8.54 8.69 -1.60
CA SER A 144 8.64 9.83 -2.53
C SER A 144 8.33 9.45 -3.98
N ARG A 145 8.35 8.16 -4.32
CA ARG A 145 8.13 7.64 -5.68
C ARG A 145 6.73 7.05 -5.84
N PRO A 146 5.79 7.77 -6.49
CA PRO A 146 4.40 7.30 -6.65
C PRO A 146 4.27 6.09 -7.58
N ASP A 147 5.28 5.84 -8.41
CA ASP A 147 5.38 4.71 -9.34
C ASP A 147 5.76 3.39 -8.66
N LEU A 148 6.28 3.44 -7.43
CA LEU A 148 6.60 2.24 -6.67
C LEU A 148 5.39 1.76 -5.87
N PRO A 149 4.96 0.50 -6.02
CA PRO A 149 3.88 -0.03 -5.22
C PRO A 149 4.29 -0.17 -3.75
N ARG A 150 3.30 -0.16 -2.87
CA ARG A 150 3.50 -0.31 -1.42
C ARG A 150 3.90 -1.75 -1.08
N ILE A 151 5.19 -2.04 -1.14
CA ILE A 151 5.77 -3.34 -0.76
C ILE A 151 6.23 -3.28 0.70
N PRO A 152 5.90 -4.27 1.54
CA PRO A 152 6.41 -4.31 2.91
C PRO A 152 7.93 -4.49 2.94
N ILE A 153 8.63 -3.60 3.64
CA ILE A 153 10.05 -3.72 3.93
C ILE A 153 10.20 -4.26 5.35
N LEU A 154 10.84 -5.42 5.47
CA LEU A 154 11.05 -6.14 6.71
C LEU A 154 12.49 -5.91 7.18
N PRO A 155 12.71 -5.23 8.31
CA PRO A 155 14.05 -5.05 8.84
C PRO A 155 14.59 -6.39 9.36
N LEU A 156 15.83 -6.69 9.01
CA LEU A 156 16.57 -7.86 9.47
C LEU A 156 17.82 -7.38 10.19
N HIS A 157 17.89 -7.60 11.51
CA HIS A 157 19.05 -7.17 12.31
C HIS A 157 20.30 -7.96 11.95
N THR A 158 20.22 -9.30 11.97
CA THR A 158 21.35 -10.20 11.70
C THR A 158 20.91 -11.30 10.76
N LEU A 159 21.85 -11.92 10.04
CA LEU A 159 21.56 -13.02 9.12
C LEU A 159 20.96 -14.25 9.82
N ASP A 160 21.24 -14.45 11.11
CA ASP A 160 20.71 -15.57 11.89
C ASP A 160 19.18 -15.52 12.01
N GLY A 161 18.61 -14.30 12.03
CA GLY A 161 17.16 -14.11 12.08
C GLY A 161 16.44 -14.32 10.75
N LEU A 162 17.15 -14.50 9.63
CA LEU A 162 16.54 -14.52 8.29
C LEU A 162 15.50 -15.64 8.18
N GLN A 163 15.83 -16.83 8.67
CA GLN A 163 14.92 -17.97 8.60
C GLN A 163 13.64 -17.72 9.41
N ALA A 164 13.78 -17.29 10.66
CA ALA A 164 12.63 -17.03 11.53
C ALA A 164 11.72 -15.96 10.91
N LEU A 165 12.31 -14.94 10.28
CA LEU A 165 11.58 -13.88 9.59
C LEU A 165 10.84 -14.40 8.34
N LEU A 166 11.48 -15.23 7.51
CA LEU A 166 10.85 -15.88 6.36
C LEU A 166 9.67 -16.75 6.80
N GLN A 167 9.85 -17.56 7.84
CA GLN A 167 8.81 -18.44 8.40
C GLN A 167 7.63 -17.65 8.97
N GLN A 168 7.92 -16.64 9.80
CA GLN A 168 6.89 -15.81 10.40
C GLN A 168 6.06 -15.11 9.33
N HIS A 169 6.70 -14.59 8.28
CA HIS A 169 6.00 -13.91 7.21
C HIS A 169 5.21 -14.91 6.33
N ALA A 170 5.81 -16.03 5.94
CA ALA A 170 5.12 -17.08 5.19
C ALA A 170 3.90 -17.65 5.94
N ALA A 171 4.01 -17.88 7.24
CA ALA A 171 2.91 -18.34 8.08
C ALA A 171 1.73 -17.36 8.10
N ARG A 172 1.98 -16.04 8.07
CA ARG A 172 0.89 -15.04 7.95
C ARG A 172 0.14 -15.15 6.62
N HIS A 173 0.84 -15.53 5.55
CA HIS A 173 0.24 -15.73 4.24
C HIS A 173 -0.46 -17.09 4.11
N MET A 174 0.06 -18.15 4.72
CA MET A 174 -0.60 -19.46 4.78
C MET A 174 -1.85 -19.44 5.65
N ASN A 175 -1.81 -18.72 6.78
CA ASN A 175 -2.92 -18.61 7.73
C ASN A 175 -3.96 -17.56 7.34
N ARG A 176 -3.70 -16.76 6.30
CA ARG A 176 -4.80 -16.17 5.54
C ARG A 176 -5.53 -17.34 4.92
N LYS A 177 -6.54 -17.86 5.64
CA LYS A 177 -7.67 -18.58 5.02
C LYS A 177 -7.90 -17.83 3.73
N SER A 178 -7.74 -18.50 2.60
CA SER A 178 -8.13 -17.97 1.31
C SER A 178 -9.55 -17.45 1.52
N GLY A 179 -9.67 -16.15 1.78
CA GLY A 179 -10.95 -15.48 1.72
C GLY A 179 -11.40 -15.86 0.32
N ALA A 180 -12.56 -16.49 0.23
CA ALA A 180 -13.21 -16.79 -1.03
C ALA A 180 -12.86 -15.67 -2.01
N PRO A 181 -12.46 -15.99 -3.27
CA PRO A 181 -12.07 -14.96 -4.23
C PRO A 181 -13.04 -13.80 -4.06
N ARG A 182 -12.53 -12.62 -3.68
CA ARG A 182 -13.36 -11.43 -3.51
C ARG A 182 -13.81 -11.01 -4.91
N ASN A 183 -14.67 -11.83 -5.50
CA ASN A 183 -15.55 -11.52 -6.61
C ASN A 183 -16.74 -10.70 -6.11
N THR A 184 -16.80 -10.42 -4.80
CA THR A 184 -17.69 -9.41 -4.25
C THR A 184 -16.96 -8.08 -4.32
N THR A 185 -16.98 -7.43 -5.48
CA THR A 185 -16.74 -5.98 -5.54
C THR A 185 -17.64 -5.35 -4.50
N THR A 186 -17.07 -4.77 -3.45
CA THR A 186 -17.90 -4.17 -2.42
C THR A 186 -18.52 -2.89 -2.99
N ALA A 187 -19.68 -2.47 -2.47
CA ALA A 187 -20.27 -1.19 -2.88
C ALA A 187 -19.30 -0.01 -2.71
N ARG A 188 -18.35 -0.14 -1.76
CA ARG A 188 -17.25 0.79 -1.56
C ARG A 188 -16.23 0.77 -2.71
N ASP A 189 -15.86 -0.42 -3.18
CA ASP A 189 -14.91 -0.54 -4.30
C ASP A 189 -15.51 0.02 -5.60
N LEU A 190 -16.83 -0.15 -5.80
CA LEU A 190 -17.56 0.51 -6.89
C LEU A 190 -17.60 2.03 -6.72
N LEU A 191 -17.84 2.52 -5.49
CA LEU A 191 -17.89 3.95 -5.21
C LEU A 191 -16.54 4.64 -5.52
N GLN A 192 -15.40 3.98 -5.30
CA GLN A 192 -14.09 4.52 -5.64
C GLN A 192 -13.86 4.70 -7.14
N LEU A 193 -14.67 4.04 -7.97
CA LEU A 193 -14.67 4.18 -9.42
C LEU A 193 -15.65 5.26 -9.89
N CYS A 194 -16.49 5.80 -9.01
CA CYS A 194 -17.45 6.85 -9.36
C CYS A 194 -16.84 8.25 -9.38
N SER A 195 -15.70 8.42 -10.04
CA SER A 195 -14.97 9.70 -10.20
C SER A 195 -14.18 9.71 -11.50
N LEU A 196 -13.97 10.86 -12.14
CA LEU A 196 -13.18 10.97 -13.38
C LEU A 196 -11.71 10.56 -13.18
N GLN A 197 -11.10 10.95 -12.06
CA GLN A 197 -9.74 10.55 -11.70
C GLN A 197 -9.79 9.29 -10.83
N GLN A 198 -10.01 8.13 -11.45
CA GLN A 198 -10.04 6.85 -10.73
C GLN A 198 -8.63 6.42 -10.28
N PRO A 199 -8.49 5.78 -9.11
CA PRO A 199 -9.52 5.61 -8.07
C PRO A 199 -9.55 6.79 -7.08
N MET A 200 -10.76 7.21 -6.68
CA MET A 200 -10.97 8.23 -5.64
C MET A 200 -10.28 7.85 -4.32
N LYS A 201 -9.76 8.86 -3.59
CA LYS A 201 -9.09 8.66 -2.30
C LYS A 201 -10.01 7.97 -1.28
N ASP A 202 -9.41 7.09 -0.46
CA ASP A 202 -10.11 6.32 0.58
C ASP A 202 -10.91 7.20 1.56
N THR A 203 -10.36 8.36 1.92
CA THR A 203 -11.00 9.34 2.81
C THR A 203 -12.27 9.88 2.19
N THR A 204 -12.23 10.26 0.92
CA THR A 204 -13.35 10.79 0.16
C THR A 204 -14.44 9.73 0.01
N ALA A 205 -14.06 8.48 -0.30
CA ALA A 205 -14.99 7.35 -0.35
C ALA A 205 -15.69 7.06 0.99
N ASN A 206 -14.95 7.15 2.12
CA ASN A 206 -15.54 7.01 3.47
C ASN A 206 -16.56 8.12 3.76
N ILE A 207 -16.16 9.36 3.49
CA ILE A 207 -17.00 10.53 3.77
C ILE A 207 -18.29 10.48 2.93
N LEU A 208 -18.19 10.09 1.66
CA LEU A 208 -19.35 9.92 0.79
C LEU A 208 -20.26 8.78 1.26
N SER A 209 -19.71 7.64 1.68
CA SER A 209 -20.53 6.54 2.21
C SER A 209 -21.22 6.87 3.53
N ASP A 210 -20.62 7.74 4.34
CA ASP A 210 -21.18 8.13 5.65
C ASP A 210 -22.23 9.24 5.53
N THR A 211 -22.14 10.08 4.49
CA THR A 211 -23.02 11.23 4.28
C THR A 211 -24.24 10.88 3.42
N LEU A 212 -24.09 9.98 2.46
CA LEU A 212 -25.11 9.66 1.47
C LEU A 212 -25.56 8.21 1.66
N VAL A 213 -26.89 8.02 1.70
CA VAL A 213 -27.50 6.73 2.04
C VAL A 213 -27.49 5.79 0.83
N SER A 214 -27.49 6.34 -0.38
CA SER A 214 -27.48 5.58 -1.63
C SER A 214 -26.67 6.29 -2.73
N LEU A 215 -26.19 5.51 -3.72
CA LEU A 215 -25.57 6.07 -4.93
C LEU A 215 -26.55 6.93 -5.75
N ARG A 216 -27.86 6.63 -5.65
CA ARG A 216 -28.90 7.42 -6.31
C ARG A 216 -29.02 8.80 -5.68
N ASP A 217 -29.05 8.88 -4.35
CA ASP A 217 -29.09 10.15 -3.62
C ASP A 217 -27.83 10.99 -3.92
N MET A 218 -26.69 10.31 -4.12
CA MET A 218 -25.43 10.94 -4.51
C MET A 218 -25.53 11.53 -5.91
N ALA A 219 -25.97 10.75 -6.90
CA ALA A 219 -26.13 11.22 -8.26
C ALA A 219 -27.15 12.36 -8.35
N GLU A 220 -28.32 12.22 -7.71
CA GLU A 220 -29.34 13.28 -7.65
C GLU A 220 -28.78 14.56 -7.01
N ALA A 221 -28.08 14.46 -5.87
CA ALA A 221 -27.48 15.64 -5.24
C ALA A 221 -26.42 16.32 -6.13
N MET A 222 -25.56 15.54 -6.79
CA MET A 222 -24.46 16.05 -7.62
C MET A 222 -24.94 16.62 -8.96
N VAL A 223 -26.05 16.11 -9.49
CA VAL A 223 -26.67 16.59 -10.74
C VAL A 223 -27.59 17.77 -10.50
N GLU A 224 -28.33 17.80 -9.38
CA GLU A 224 -29.16 18.94 -9.02
C GLU A 224 -28.29 20.16 -8.72
N ARG A 225 -28.34 21.14 -9.64
CA ARG A 225 -27.78 22.47 -9.36
C ARG A 225 -28.41 23.00 -8.07
N PRO A 226 -27.64 23.57 -7.14
CA PRO A 226 -28.23 24.40 -6.09
C PRO A 226 -29.09 25.45 -6.79
N GLY A 227 -30.40 25.39 -6.55
CA GLY A 227 -31.41 26.01 -7.40
C GLY A 227 -31.04 27.42 -7.86
N ALA A 228 -30.70 27.56 -9.14
CA ALA A 228 -30.94 28.80 -9.83
C ALA A 228 -32.47 28.91 -9.95
N PRO A 229 -33.13 29.95 -9.42
CA PRO A 229 -34.56 30.07 -9.59
C PRO A 229 -34.85 30.22 -11.08
N ASP A 230 -35.68 29.33 -11.64
CA ASP A 230 -36.22 29.42 -13.01
C ASP A 230 -37.18 30.60 -13.21
N SER A 231 -37.01 31.67 -12.43
CA SER A 231 -37.85 32.86 -12.47
C SER A 231 -36.98 34.11 -12.49
N SER A 232 -36.96 34.79 -13.65
CA SER A 232 -36.40 36.14 -13.84
C SER A 232 -37.20 37.24 -13.11
N SER A 233 -37.87 36.88 -12.01
CA SER A 233 -38.65 37.82 -11.20
C SER A 233 -37.76 38.40 -10.10
N PRO A 234 -37.64 39.73 -10.00
CA PRO A 234 -36.93 40.41 -8.91
C PRO A 234 -37.42 39.97 -7.52
N THR A 235 -38.69 39.55 -7.42
CA THR A 235 -39.32 39.09 -6.18
C THR A 235 -38.81 37.72 -5.73
N ALA A 236 -38.42 36.84 -6.65
CA ALA A 236 -37.87 35.52 -6.31
C ALA A 236 -36.44 35.64 -5.76
N ALA A 237 -35.62 36.50 -6.38
CA ALA A 237 -34.27 36.81 -5.90
C ALA A 237 -34.29 37.52 -4.54
N ALA A 238 -35.24 38.44 -4.32
CA ALA A 238 -35.43 39.11 -3.04
C ALA A 238 -35.89 38.13 -1.93
N ASN A 239 -36.77 37.17 -2.23
CA ASN A 239 -37.18 36.14 -1.27
C ASN A 239 -36.04 35.18 -0.90
N LEU A 240 -35.15 34.88 -1.86
CA LEU A 240 -33.98 34.05 -1.62
C LEU A 240 -32.96 34.81 -0.76
N ALA A 241 -32.66 36.07 -1.10
CA ALA A 241 -31.82 36.94 -0.27
C ALA A 241 -32.37 37.16 1.15
N LEU A 242 -33.69 37.30 1.30
CA LEU A 242 -34.34 37.36 2.61
C LEU A 242 -34.21 36.05 3.39
N LYS A 243 -34.31 34.88 2.74
CA LYS A 243 -34.04 33.58 3.39
C LYS A 243 -32.58 33.45 3.85
N PHE A 244 -31.62 33.98 3.08
CA PHE A 244 -30.20 33.99 3.47
C PHE A 244 -29.91 34.97 4.61
N LEU A 245 -30.58 36.13 4.63
CA LEU A 245 -30.41 37.15 5.67
C LEU A 245 -31.24 36.87 6.94
N SER A 246 -32.28 36.04 6.84
CA SER A 246 -33.15 35.66 7.95
C SER A 246 -32.74 34.37 8.66
N GLN A 247 -31.58 33.77 8.35
CA GLN A 247 -31.05 32.70 9.19
C GLN A 247 -30.49 33.34 10.46
N PRO A 248 -31.13 33.19 11.64
CA PRO A 248 -30.51 33.63 12.88
C PRO A 248 -29.26 32.78 13.10
N ASN A 249 -28.15 33.44 13.46
CA ASN A 249 -26.89 32.79 13.83
C ASN A 249 -27.00 32.08 15.21
N ASP A 250 -28.21 31.94 15.74
CA ASP A 250 -28.50 31.40 17.04
C ASP A 250 -28.64 29.88 16.95
N ARG A 251 -27.48 29.22 17.04
CA ARG A 251 -27.32 27.75 17.04
C ARG A 251 -27.94 27.07 18.28
N TRP A 252 -28.59 27.84 19.15
CA TRP A 252 -29.15 27.44 20.44
C TRP A 252 -30.47 28.16 20.65
N ASP A 253 -31.55 27.43 20.96
CA ASP A 253 -32.76 28.06 21.48
C ASP A 253 -32.56 28.50 22.95
N ALA A 254 -33.46 29.33 23.48
CA ALA A 254 -33.42 29.78 24.88
C ALA A 254 -33.51 28.63 25.92
N ASN A 255 -33.73 27.39 25.46
CA ASN A 255 -33.83 26.18 26.26
C ASN A 255 -32.60 25.27 26.11
N GLY A 256 -31.55 25.72 25.42
CA GLY A 256 -30.30 24.97 25.25
C GLY A 256 -30.41 23.75 24.31
N ARG A 257 -31.46 23.66 23.49
CA ARG A 257 -31.60 22.61 22.47
C ARG A 257 -31.03 23.07 21.14
N LEU A 258 -30.27 22.17 20.52
CA LEU A 258 -29.60 22.41 19.25
C LEU A 258 -30.63 22.27 18.12
N HIS A 259 -31.06 23.40 17.56
CA HIS A 259 -31.98 23.42 16.44
C HIS A 259 -31.23 23.03 15.16
N MET A 260 -31.20 21.72 14.85
CA MET A 260 -30.70 21.25 13.56
C MET A 260 -31.69 21.69 12.47
N SER A 261 -31.28 22.64 11.62
CA SER A 261 -32.10 23.08 10.48
C SER A 261 -32.56 21.86 9.65
N SER A 262 -33.83 21.84 9.27
CA SER A 262 -34.47 20.77 8.49
C SER A 262 -33.72 20.46 7.17
N GLU A 263 -32.97 21.45 6.67
CA GLU A 263 -32.11 21.35 5.49
C GLU A 263 -30.96 20.33 5.63
N VAL A 264 -30.60 19.89 6.83
CA VAL A 264 -29.55 18.87 7.06
C VAL A 264 -29.96 17.49 6.52
N TYR A 265 -31.25 17.22 6.42
CA TYR A 265 -31.75 15.92 5.96
C TYR A 265 -31.93 15.83 4.46
N THR A 266 -31.90 16.96 3.74
CA THR A 266 -32.05 16.98 2.28
C THR A 266 -30.73 16.63 1.59
N PRO A 267 -30.75 15.98 0.41
CA PRO A 267 -29.54 15.65 -0.34
C PRO A 267 -28.63 16.87 -0.58
N GLN A 268 -29.22 18.06 -0.79
CA GLN A 268 -28.51 19.30 -1.07
C GLN A 268 -27.78 19.86 0.16
N GLY A 269 -28.38 19.77 1.35
CA GLY A 269 -27.71 20.19 2.59
C GLY A 269 -26.55 19.27 2.98
N ARG A 270 -26.64 17.99 2.62
CA ARG A 270 -25.54 17.02 2.78
C ARG A 270 -24.40 17.28 1.81
N LEU A 271 -24.71 17.65 0.57
CA LEU A 271 -23.71 18.07 -0.42
C LEU A 271 -22.98 19.35 -0.01
N GLN A 272 -23.68 20.29 0.62
CA GLN A 272 -23.05 21.49 1.16
C GLN A 272 -22.10 21.18 2.32
N ARG A 273 -22.38 20.16 3.14
CA ARG A 273 -21.42 19.65 4.13
C ARG A 273 -20.22 18.99 3.45
N LEU A 274 -20.43 18.22 2.40
CA LEU A 274 -19.36 17.58 1.64
C LEU A 274 -18.38 18.61 1.05
N LYS A 275 -18.90 19.73 0.52
CA LYS A 275 -18.10 20.84 -0.01
C LYS A 275 -17.17 21.48 1.03
N ASN A 276 -17.52 21.40 2.31
CA ASN A 276 -16.69 21.96 3.39
C ASN A 276 -15.59 20.99 3.88
N VAL A 277 -15.59 19.74 3.40
CA VAL A 277 -14.70 18.68 3.90
C VAL A 277 -13.79 18.13 2.80
N ILE A 278 -14.30 18.04 1.57
CA ILE A 278 -13.56 17.54 0.39
C ILE A 278 -12.95 18.73 -0.35
N SER A 279 -11.81 18.54 -1.00
CA SER A 279 -11.19 19.61 -1.80
C SER A 279 -12.07 20.03 -2.98
N GLU A 280 -11.96 21.29 -3.41
CA GLU A 280 -12.76 21.81 -4.54
C GLU A 280 -12.49 21.05 -5.85
N GLU A 281 -11.25 20.59 -6.06
CA GLU A 281 -10.84 19.78 -7.21
C GLU A 281 -11.54 18.41 -7.21
N GLU A 282 -11.48 17.68 -6.10
CA GLU A 282 -12.14 16.38 -5.97
C GLU A 282 -13.67 16.50 -6.07
N MET A 283 -14.24 17.60 -5.58
CA MET A 283 -15.67 17.87 -5.70
C MET A 283 -16.09 18.17 -7.15
N ALA A 284 -15.27 18.90 -7.90
CA ALA A 284 -15.51 19.18 -9.31
C ALA A 284 -15.48 17.88 -10.12
N ASP A 285 -14.46 17.05 -9.92
CA ASP A 285 -14.31 15.74 -10.60
C ASP A 285 -15.49 14.81 -10.34
N LEU A 286 -16.00 14.77 -9.10
CA LEU A 286 -17.18 13.98 -8.72
C LEU A 286 -18.45 14.54 -9.38
N THR A 287 -18.62 15.85 -9.36
CA THR A 287 -19.79 16.51 -9.95
C THR A 287 -19.85 16.32 -11.46
N GLU A 288 -18.70 16.35 -12.13
CA GLU A 288 -18.58 16.14 -13.57
C GLU A 288 -18.84 14.68 -13.94
N PHE A 289 -18.22 13.72 -13.22
CA PHE A 289 -18.50 12.28 -13.40
C PHE A 289 -20.00 11.96 -13.33
N TRP A 290 -20.68 12.40 -12.28
CA TRP A 290 -22.10 12.10 -12.09
C TRP A 290 -23.00 12.86 -13.07
N ARG A 291 -22.56 14.03 -13.57
CA ARG A 291 -23.29 14.76 -14.62
C ARG A 291 -23.27 13.99 -15.94
N ASP A 292 -22.11 13.46 -16.32
CA ASP A 292 -21.94 12.75 -17.58
C ASP A 292 -22.66 11.39 -17.54
N GLU A 293 -22.55 10.66 -16.43
CA GLU A 293 -23.18 9.34 -16.26
C GLU A 293 -24.70 9.40 -16.05
N TRP A 294 -25.25 10.49 -15.52
CA TRP A 294 -26.71 10.63 -15.30
C TRP A 294 -27.48 11.06 -16.56
N GLN A 295 -26.79 11.55 -17.59
CA GLN A 295 -27.40 11.93 -18.87
C GLN A 295 -27.51 10.76 -19.87
N LEU A 296 -26.94 9.60 -19.53
CA LEU A 296 -27.02 8.34 -20.28
C LEU A 296 -28.22 7.49 -19.85
#